data_AF-A0A2V6PZV0-F1
#
_entry.id   AF-A0A2V6PZV0-F1
#
_cell.length_a   1.000
_cell.length_b   1.000
_cell.length_c   1.000
_cell.angle_alpha   90.00
_cell.angle_beta   90.00
_cell.angle_gamma   90.00
#
_symmetry.space_group_name_H-M   'P 1'
#
loop_
_entity.id
_entity.type
_entity.pdbx_description
1 polymer ?
#
loop_
_entity_poly.entity_id
_entity_poly.type
_entity_poly.pdbx_seq_one_letter_code
_entity_poly.pdbx_strand_id
1 'polypeptide(L)'
;MDQSRRRDRRALALRRARAQGREPGRVPEREIVSDAGGRSVLVSGRRDEDAADRARRLRSAGATGVRADVPVPGCGPGNSQKDRSRRAQRAQLILSGVFDRLPDLKIFFAETRLGWVPFWMEESDYWYERHRHWAERLLNLKPLRQRPSDYVRQHVYFSVQHVERVAIELRHHMGADHIMFATDFPHIECDWPNTRPFAERLFAGVPADEAFKIAAGNMLSFFRLEDAPVGKRVLAESIV
;
A
#
# COMPACT_ATOMS: atom_id res chain seq x y z
N MET A 1 -12.59 -19.37 -18.50
CA MET A 1 -11.74 -19.57 -19.69
C MET A 1 -10.48 -20.31 -19.24
N ASP A 2 -10.33 -21.57 -19.67
CA ASP A 2 -9.52 -22.62 -19.02
C ASP A 2 -8.01 -22.53 -19.32
N GLN A 3 -7.18 -22.45 -18.26
CA GLN A 3 -5.71 -22.33 -18.33
C GLN A 3 -5.01 -23.60 -18.82
N SER A 4 -5.66 -24.76 -18.69
CA SER A 4 -5.15 -26.06 -19.16
C SER A 4 -4.88 -26.03 -20.67
N ARG A 5 -5.86 -25.54 -21.44
CA ARG A 5 -5.79 -25.44 -22.91
C ARG A 5 -4.70 -24.51 -23.43
N ARG A 6 -4.24 -23.53 -22.64
CA ARG A 6 -3.13 -22.62 -23.02
C ARG A 6 -1.76 -23.28 -22.87
N ARG A 7 -1.59 -24.15 -21.88
CA ARG A 7 -0.32 -24.86 -21.65
C ARG A 7 -0.05 -25.89 -22.75
N ASP A 8 -1.08 -26.62 -23.18
CA ASP A 8 -0.97 -27.64 -24.22
C ASP A 8 -0.61 -27.04 -25.60
N ARG A 9 -1.21 -25.89 -25.93
CA ARG A 9 -0.88 -25.16 -27.17
C ARG A 9 0.57 -24.68 -27.20
N ARG A 10 1.12 -24.27 -26.05
CA ARG A 10 2.52 -23.82 -25.93
C ARG A 10 3.50 -24.99 -26.02
N ALA A 11 3.17 -26.14 -25.41
CA ALA A 11 3.98 -27.35 -25.51
C ALA A 11 4.03 -27.89 -26.95
N LEU A 12 2.91 -27.83 -27.68
CA LEU A 12 2.84 -28.25 -29.09
C LEU A 12 3.65 -27.33 -30.01
N ALA A 13 3.64 -26.02 -29.77
CA ALA A 13 4.44 -25.05 -30.52
C ALA A 13 5.95 -25.28 -30.35
N LEU A 14 6.40 -25.60 -29.12
CA LEU A 14 7.80 -25.89 -28.82
C LEU A 14 8.28 -27.21 -29.45
N ARG A 15 7.42 -28.23 -29.50
CA ARG A 15 7.73 -29.50 -30.20
C ARG A 15 7.85 -29.31 -31.71
N ARG A 16 7.01 -28.46 -32.31
CA ARG A 16 7.08 -28.12 -33.74
C ARG A 16 8.33 -27.31 -34.10
N ALA A 17 8.78 -26.40 -33.23
CA ALA A 17 9.99 -25.61 -33.45
C ALA A 17 11.27 -26.48 -33.45
N ARG A 18 11.34 -27.51 -32.58
CA ARG A 18 12.45 -28.47 -32.55
C ARG A 18 12.50 -29.39 -33.77
N ALA A 19 11.33 -29.82 -34.27
CA ALA A 19 11.26 -30.63 -35.50
C ALA A 19 11.70 -29.85 -36.77
N GLN A 20 11.76 -28.51 -36.69
CA GLN A 20 12.19 -27.62 -37.78
C GLN A 20 13.64 -27.12 -37.62
N GLY A 21 14.44 -27.71 -36.73
CA GLY A 21 15.87 -27.42 -36.60
C GLY A 21 16.23 -26.04 -36.04
N ARG A 22 15.30 -25.37 -35.35
CA ARG A 22 15.57 -24.07 -34.70
C ARG A 22 15.81 -24.27 -33.20
N GLU A 23 17.08 -24.37 -32.79
CA GLU A 23 17.50 -24.35 -31.38
C GLU A 23 17.59 -22.89 -30.86
N PRO A 24 17.14 -22.59 -29.63
CA PRO A 24 17.38 -21.30 -28.99
C PRO A 24 18.84 -21.19 -28.53
N GLY A 25 19.49 -20.07 -28.89
CA GLY A 25 20.93 -19.85 -28.77
C GLY A 25 21.54 -20.05 -27.38
N ARG A 26 22.68 -20.75 -27.36
CA ARG A 26 23.57 -20.99 -26.21
C ARG A 26 24.56 -19.83 -26.07
N VAL A 27 24.80 -19.34 -24.86
CA VAL A 27 25.86 -18.35 -24.55
C VAL A 27 27.22 -19.08 -24.50
N PRO A 28 28.29 -18.59 -25.16
CA PRO A 28 29.59 -19.27 -25.13
C PRO A 28 30.44 -18.87 -23.90
N GLU A 29 31.20 -19.84 -23.40
CA GLU A 29 32.22 -19.70 -22.35
C GLU A 29 33.44 -18.90 -22.84
N ARG A 30 34.11 -18.20 -21.91
CA ARG A 30 35.28 -17.35 -22.20
C ARG A 30 36.54 -18.21 -22.29
N GLU A 31 37.27 -18.10 -23.41
CA GLU A 31 38.58 -18.72 -23.60
C GLU A 31 39.68 -17.67 -23.40
N ILE A 32 40.72 -18.02 -22.63
CA ILE A 32 41.92 -17.21 -22.42
C ILE A 32 42.98 -17.74 -23.36
N VAL A 33 43.47 -16.91 -24.29
CA VAL A 33 44.64 -17.23 -25.12
C VAL A 33 45.71 -16.16 -24.91
N SER A 34 46.94 -16.61 -24.70
CA SER A 34 48.16 -15.81 -24.53
C SER A 34 49.10 -16.08 -25.70
N ASP A 35 49.87 -15.07 -26.13
CA ASP A 35 50.89 -15.21 -27.20
C ASP A 35 52.30 -14.83 -26.69
N ALA A 36 53.29 -15.42 -27.35
CA ALA A 36 54.71 -15.45 -27.09
C ALA A 36 55.36 -14.05 -27.17
N GLY A 37 55.26 -13.31 -26.07
CA GLY A 37 55.91 -12.00 -25.96
C GLY A 37 55.65 -11.26 -24.65
N GLY A 38 55.27 -11.93 -23.56
CA GLY A 38 55.46 -11.46 -22.17
C GLY A 38 55.04 -10.04 -21.78
N ARG A 39 54.09 -9.37 -22.45
CA ARG A 39 53.54 -8.07 -22.04
C ARG A 39 52.04 -7.96 -22.29
N SER A 40 51.28 -7.71 -21.23
CA SER A 40 49.86 -7.36 -21.27
C SER A 40 49.68 -5.86 -21.54
N VAL A 41 49.02 -5.51 -22.65
CA VAL A 41 48.59 -4.14 -22.97
C VAL A 41 47.08 -4.14 -23.21
N LEU A 42 46.35 -3.39 -22.38
CA LEU A 42 44.93 -3.09 -22.61
C LEU A 42 44.82 -2.05 -23.73
N VAL A 43 44.39 -2.48 -24.92
CA VAL A 43 44.01 -1.56 -26.01
C VAL A 43 42.48 -1.51 -26.10
N SER A 44 41.90 -0.40 -25.67
CA SER A 44 40.47 -0.12 -25.84
C SER A 44 40.19 0.33 -27.28
N GLY A 45 39.62 -0.55 -28.09
CA GLY A 45 39.13 -0.27 -29.45
C GLY A 45 37.61 -0.21 -29.49
N ARG A 46 37.06 0.93 -29.93
CA ARG A 46 35.65 1.36 -29.90
C ARG A 46 34.70 0.52 -30.75
N ARG A 47 33.50 0.26 -30.21
CA ARG A 47 32.20 0.23 -30.91
C ARG A 47 31.09 0.73 -29.97
N ASP A 48 31.16 2.01 -29.64
CA ASP A 48 30.10 2.77 -29.00
C ASP A 48 29.49 3.74 -30.03
N GLU A 49 28.59 3.26 -30.89
CA GLU A 49 27.67 4.10 -31.66
C GLU A 49 26.43 3.26 -31.97
N ASP A 50 25.33 3.40 -31.20
CA ASP A 50 23.95 3.25 -31.71
C ASP A 50 22.80 3.42 -30.69
N ALA A 51 23.06 3.77 -29.42
CA ALA A 51 21.97 4.04 -28.46
C ALA A 51 21.57 5.53 -28.38
N ALA A 52 22.53 6.45 -28.54
CA ALA A 52 22.30 7.88 -28.38
C ALA A 52 21.63 8.55 -29.60
N ASP A 53 21.89 8.05 -30.81
CA ASP A 53 21.38 8.67 -32.05
C ASP A 53 19.90 8.34 -32.30
N ARG A 54 19.44 7.15 -31.88
CA ARG A 54 18.01 6.80 -31.82
C ARG A 54 17.22 7.70 -30.88
N ALA A 55 17.82 8.11 -29.76
CA ALA A 55 17.17 8.99 -28.79
C ALA A 55 17.10 10.47 -29.23
N ARG A 56 17.89 10.89 -30.23
CA ARG A 56 17.79 12.23 -30.85
C ARG A 56 16.72 12.28 -31.93
N ARG A 57 16.59 11.25 -32.77
CA ARG A 57 15.60 11.21 -33.87
C ARG A 57 14.15 11.17 -33.39
N LEU A 58 13.90 10.63 -32.19
CA LEU A 58 12.57 10.64 -31.58
C LEU A 58 12.18 12.00 -30.96
N ARG A 59 13.13 12.96 -30.85
CA ARG A 59 12.85 14.31 -30.31
C ARG A 59 12.60 15.37 -31.38
N SER A 60 12.84 15.08 -32.66
CA SER A 60 12.77 16.10 -33.74
C SER A 60 11.57 15.96 -34.67
N ALA A 61 10.62 15.04 -34.42
CA ALA A 61 9.42 14.90 -35.24
C ALA A 61 8.17 15.24 -34.43
N GLY A 62 7.63 16.46 -34.65
CA GLY A 62 6.23 16.76 -34.40
C GLY A 62 5.92 17.50 -33.10
N ALA A 63 6.34 18.77 -33.01
CA ALA A 63 5.62 19.75 -32.21
C ALA A 63 4.43 20.27 -33.03
N THR A 64 3.23 19.76 -32.76
CA THR A 64 1.99 20.55 -32.85
C THR A 64 1.34 20.49 -31.48
N GLY A 65 1.31 21.64 -30.82
CA GLY A 65 1.11 21.76 -29.39
C GLY A 65 -0.30 21.41 -28.92
N VAL A 66 -0.35 20.55 -27.91
CA VAL A 66 -1.31 20.66 -26.81
C VAL A 66 -0.44 20.85 -25.57
N ARG A 67 -0.56 22.01 -24.90
CA ARG A 67 0.17 22.28 -23.66
C ARG A 67 -0.25 21.23 -22.62
N ALA A 68 0.67 20.33 -22.29
CA ALA A 68 0.51 19.34 -21.23
C ALA A 68 0.85 19.94 -19.87
N ASP A 69 0.29 21.10 -19.55
CA ASP A 69 0.39 21.74 -18.23
C ASP A 69 -1.02 22.02 -17.74
N VAL A 70 -1.80 20.96 -17.52
CA VAL A 70 -2.92 21.03 -16.59
C VAL A 70 -2.38 20.52 -15.26
N PRO A 71 -2.17 21.39 -14.25
CA PRO A 71 -1.79 20.93 -12.93
C PRO A 71 -2.93 20.04 -12.41
N VAL A 72 -2.63 18.79 -12.09
CA VAL A 72 -3.55 17.97 -11.29
C VAL A 72 -3.57 18.59 -9.89
N PRO A 73 -4.70 19.14 -9.41
CA PRO A 73 -4.75 19.71 -8.08
C PRO A 73 -4.46 18.60 -7.05
N GLY A 74 -3.47 18.82 -6.18
CA GLY A 74 -3.22 17.98 -5.00
C GLY A 74 -2.02 17.01 -5.06
N CYS A 75 -1.31 16.89 -6.18
CA CYS A 75 -0.11 16.04 -6.26
C CYS A 75 1.19 16.87 -6.15
N GLY A 76 1.37 17.53 -5.00
CA GLY A 76 2.64 18.18 -4.67
C GLY A 76 3.64 17.19 -4.05
N PRO A 77 4.96 17.43 -4.15
CA PRO A 77 6.01 16.57 -3.56
C PRO A 77 5.85 16.32 -2.05
N GLY A 78 5.10 17.19 -1.35
CA GLY A 78 4.79 17.07 0.08
C GLY A 78 3.95 15.85 0.47
N ASN A 79 3.10 15.30 -0.41
CA ASN A 79 2.25 14.16 -0.04
C ASN A 79 3.04 12.85 0.12
N SER A 80 4.10 12.65 -0.66
CA SER A 80 4.97 11.47 -0.51
C SER A 80 5.77 11.47 0.80
N GLN A 81 6.17 12.66 1.28
CA GLN A 81 6.83 12.84 2.58
C GLN A 81 5.85 12.55 3.73
N LYS A 82 4.62 13.05 3.61
CA LYS A 82 3.54 12.85 4.59
C LYS A 82 3.22 11.36 4.74
N ASP A 83 3.07 10.61 3.66
CA ASP A 83 2.75 9.18 3.72
C ASP A 83 3.87 8.34 4.36
N ARG A 84 5.15 8.63 4.05
CA ARG A 84 6.29 8.00 4.72
C ARG A 84 6.30 8.31 6.22
N SER A 85 6.09 9.57 6.59
CA SER A 85 6.05 10.03 7.98
C SER A 85 4.94 9.33 8.78
N ARG A 86 3.74 9.24 8.19
CA ARG A 86 2.57 8.61 8.83
C ARG A 86 2.85 7.13 9.15
N ARG A 87 3.39 6.35 8.21
CA ARG A 87 3.75 4.93 8.45
C ARG A 87 4.81 4.77 9.53
N ALA A 88 5.83 5.65 9.51
CA ALA A 88 6.93 5.62 10.47
C ALA A 88 6.46 5.88 11.91
N GLN A 89 5.58 6.86 12.13
CA GLN A 89 5.06 7.17 13.47
C GLN A 89 4.32 5.98 14.11
N ARG A 90 3.52 5.27 13.31
CA ARG A 90 2.78 4.08 13.79
C ARG A 90 3.70 2.91 14.09
N ALA A 91 4.67 2.64 13.21
CA ALA A 91 5.67 1.62 13.46
C ALA A 91 6.46 1.89 14.74
N GLN A 92 6.79 3.16 15.03
CA GLN A 92 7.50 3.55 16.26
C GLN A 92 6.67 3.26 17.51
N LEU A 93 5.38 3.59 17.54
CA LEU A 93 4.52 3.29 18.68
C LEU A 93 4.51 1.80 18.99
N ILE A 94 4.30 0.97 17.97
CA ILE A 94 4.23 -0.48 18.10
C ILE A 94 5.59 -1.06 18.51
N LEU A 95 6.66 -0.79 17.74
CA LEU A 95 7.98 -1.37 17.95
C LEU A 95 8.67 -0.87 19.23
N SER A 96 8.26 0.28 19.76
CA SER A 96 8.71 0.74 21.08
C SER A 96 8.13 -0.06 22.25
N GLY A 97 7.16 -0.96 21.99
CA GLY A 97 6.47 -1.74 23.02
C GLY A 97 5.54 -0.90 23.91
N VAL A 98 4.99 0.20 23.40
CA VAL A 98 4.10 1.07 24.19
C VAL A 98 2.86 0.32 24.67
N PHE A 99 2.26 -0.50 23.82
CA PHE A 99 1.05 -1.26 24.12
C PHE A 99 1.31 -2.42 25.08
N ASP A 100 2.54 -2.95 25.13
CA ASP A 100 2.94 -3.92 26.16
C ASP A 100 3.02 -3.31 27.56
N ARG A 101 3.37 -2.01 27.64
CA ARG A 101 3.40 -1.26 28.90
C ARG A 101 2.03 -0.70 29.28
N LEU A 102 1.23 -0.33 28.29
CA LEU A 102 -0.08 0.31 28.44
C LEU A 102 -1.14 -0.51 27.67
N PRO A 103 -1.59 -1.65 28.22
CA PRO A 103 -2.51 -2.57 27.52
C PRO A 103 -3.90 -1.98 27.28
N ASP A 104 -4.30 -0.95 28.02
CA ASP A 104 -5.60 -0.29 27.85
C ASP A 104 -5.53 0.94 26.94
N LEU A 105 -4.33 1.34 26.49
CA LEU A 105 -4.17 2.51 25.62
C LEU A 105 -4.85 2.26 24.28
N LYS A 106 -5.77 3.16 23.91
CA LYS A 106 -6.37 3.22 22.56
C LYS A 106 -5.94 4.51 21.87
N ILE A 107 -5.66 4.42 20.57
CA ILE A 107 -5.21 5.56 19.75
C ILE A 107 -6.12 5.68 18.54
N PHE A 108 -6.61 6.88 18.27
CA PHE A 108 -7.36 7.19 17.06
C PHE A 108 -6.52 8.04 16.11
N PHE A 109 -6.32 7.55 14.89
CA PHE A 109 -5.67 8.30 13.81
C PHE A 109 -6.72 8.95 12.91
N ALA A 110 -7.04 10.20 13.23
CA ALA A 110 -7.88 11.06 12.39
C ALA A 110 -7.16 11.47 11.10
N GLU A 111 -7.90 11.55 10.01
CA GLU A 111 -7.46 12.06 8.70
C GLU A 111 -6.23 11.32 8.10
N THR A 112 -6.09 10.03 8.39
CA THR A 112 -4.94 9.24 7.92
C THR A 112 -5.24 8.27 6.80
N ARG A 113 -6.51 8.12 6.42
CA ARG A 113 -7.03 7.14 5.46
C ARG A 113 -6.74 5.69 5.90
N LEU A 114 -7.61 4.77 5.49
CA LEU A 114 -7.55 3.37 5.91
C LEU A 114 -6.98 2.45 4.82
N GLY A 115 -7.13 2.79 3.53
CA GLY A 115 -6.89 1.84 2.42
C GLY A 115 -5.50 1.20 2.37
N TRP A 116 -4.47 1.85 2.92
CA TRP A 116 -3.10 1.35 2.95
C TRP A 116 -2.79 0.50 4.20
N VAL A 117 -3.62 0.57 5.25
CA VAL A 117 -3.36 -0.05 6.56
C VAL A 117 -3.34 -1.59 6.47
N PRO A 118 -4.28 -2.27 5.80
CA PRO A 118 -4.25 -3.73 5.68
C PRO A 118 -2.95 -4.27 5.10
N PHE A 119 -2.49 -3.66 4.01
CA PHE A 119 -1.22 -4.01 3.39
C PHE A 119 -0.04 -3.75 4.32
N TRP A 120 -0.01 -2.60 4.99
CA TRP A 120 1.07 -2.27 5.92
C TRP A 120 1.11 -3.20 7.14
N MET A 121 -0.03 -3.68 7.64
CA MET A 121 -0.06 -4.68 8.71
C MET A 121 0.59 -5.98 8.27
N GLU A 122 0.27 -6.46 7.06
CA GLU A 122 0.90 -7.66 6.48
C GLU A 122 2.41 -7.50 6.34
N GLU A 123 2.87 -6.37 5.77
CA GLU A 123 4.30 -6.06 5.67
C GLU A 123 4.97 -5.98 7.04
N SER A 124 4.31 -5.35 8.02
CA SER A 124 4.87 -5.16 9.36
C SER A 124 5.08 -6.50 10.06
N ASP A 125 4.12 -7.41 9.98
CA ASP A 125 4.26 -8.76 10.54
C ASP A 125 5.37 -9.54 9.84
N TYR A 126 5.41 -9.50 8.51
CA TYR A 126 6.43 -10.18 7.71
C TYR A 126 7.84 -9.72 8.10
N TRP A 127 8.06 -8.40 8.15
CA TRP A 127 9.37 -7.85 8.48
C TRP A 127 9.73 -7.99 9.95
N TYR A 128 8.74 -7.92 10.85
CA TYR A 128 8.96 -8.13 12.27
C TYR A 128 9.44 -9.56 12.54
N GLU A 129 8.75 -10.58 12.01
CA GLU A 129 9.15 -11.98 12.22
C GLU A 129 10.54 -12.28 11.66
N ARG A 130 10.88 -11.68 10.51
CA ARG A 130 12.19 -11.86 9.89
C ARG A 130 13.34 -11.25 10.70
N HIS A 131 13.10 -10.13 11.38
CA HIS A 131 14.16 -9.31 11.97
C HIS A 131 14.17 -9.27 13.50
N ARG A 132 13.11 -9.71 14.20
CA ARG A 132 13.00 -9.55 15.67
C ARG A 132 14.17 -10.15 16.45
N HIS A 133 14.67 -11.32 16.06
CA HIS A 133 15.81 -11.96 16.73
C HIS A 133 17.15 -11.27 16.44
N TRP A 134 17.32 -10.76 15.21
CA TRP A 134 18.49 -9.97 14.86
C TRP A 134 18.50 -8.63 15.61
N ALA A 135 17.34 -7.96 15.70
CA ALA A 135 17.16 -6.71 16.41
C ALA A 135 17.36 -6.87 17.93
N GLU A 136 16.86 -7.96 18.51
CA GLU A 136 17.11 -8.30 19.92
C GLU A 136 18.61 -8.47 20.18
N ARG A 137 19.30 -9.27 19.35
CA ARG A 137 20.72 -9.56 19.55
C ARG A 137 21.66 -8.38 19.32
N LEU A 138 21.41 -7.57 18.29
CA LEU A 138 22.36 -6.53 17.88
C LEU A 138 21.98 -5.12 18.33
N LEU A 139 20.69 -4.86 18.53
CA LEU A 139 20.18 -3.54 18.91
C LEU A 139 19.61 -3.52 20.34
N ASN A 140 19.63 -4.65 21.04
CA ASN A 140 19.04 -4.82 22.38
C ASN A 140 17.56 -4.41 22.43
N LEU A 141 16.84 -4.61 21.32
CA LEU A 141 15.42 -4.32 21.22
C LEU A 141 14.63 -5.54 21.69
N LYS A 142 13.94 -5.41 22.83
CA LYS A 142 13.09 -6.46 23.37
C LYS A 142 11.99 -6.83 22.37
N PRO A 143 11.80 -8.14 22.04
CA PRO A 143 10.68 -8.57 21.23
C PRO A 143 9.33 -8.22 21.88
N LEU A 144 8.40 -7.80 21.04
CA LEU A 144 6.99 -7.58 21.39
C LEU A 144 6.31 -8.89 21.80
N ARG A 145 5.31 -8.80 22.67
CA ARG A 145 4.50 -9.96 23.10
C ARG A 145 3.58 -10.50 22.01
N GLN A 146 3.12 -9.64 21.10
CA GLN A 146 2.22 -9.98 20.00
C GLN A 146 2.79 -9.49 18.66
N ARG A 147 2.15 -9.85 17.54
CA ARG A 147 2.55 -9.32 16.24
C ARG A 147 2.14 -7.85 16.11
N PRO A 148 2.86 -7.05 15.30
CA PRO A 148 2.47 -5.67 15.02
C PRO A 148 0.99 -5.52 14.63
N SER A 149 0.47 -6.38 13.75
CA SER A 149 -0.92 -6.31 13.31
C SER A 149 -1.93 -6.60 14.42
N ASP A 150 -1.58 -7.43 15.42
CA ASP A 150 -2.44 -7.70 16.57
C ASP A 150 -2.59 -6.45 17.44
N TYR A 151 -1.50 -5.71 17.66
CA TYR A 151 -1.60 -4.43 18.37
C TYR A 151 -2.45 -3.42 17.60
N VAL A 152 -2.34 -3.37 16.27
CA VAL A 152 -3.18 -2.48 15.46
C VAL A 152 -4.65 -2.82 15.65
N ARG A 153 -5.03 -4.10 15.55
CA ARG A 153 -6.41 -4.56 15.75
C ARG A 153 -6.93 -4.40 17.17
N GLN A 154 -6.05 -4.34 18.18
CA GLN A 154 -6.48 -4.21 19.57
C GLN A 154 -6.55 -2.74 20.02
N HIS A 155 -5.64 -1.89 19.54
CA HIS A 155 -5.41 -0.57 20.14
C HIS A 155 -5.68 0.59 19.22
N VAL A 156 -5.76 0.37 17.90
CA VAL A 156 -5.70 1.48 16.94
C VAL A 156 -7.01 1.59 16.18
N TYR A 157 -7.51 2.82 16.10
CA TYR A 157 -8.69 3.22 15.34
C TYR A 157 -8.28 4.15 14.22
N PHE A 158 -8.99 4.09 13.09
CA PHE A 158 -8.70 4.90 11.91
C PHE A 158 -9.96 5.59 11.41
N SER A 159 -9.79 6.81 10.88
CA SER A 159 -10.87 7.46 10.15
C SER A 159 -10.96 6.93 8.71
N VAL A 160 -12.19 6.86 8.20
CA VAL A 160 -12.50 6.77 6.77
C VAL A 160 -13.29 8.01 6.36
N GLN A 161 -12.94 8.57 5.21
CA GLN A 161 -13.56 9.78 4.66
C GLN A 161 -13.51 9.74 3.13
N HIS A 162 -14.46 10.39 2.45
CA HIS A 162 -14.46 10.57 1.00
C HIS A 162 -14.42 9.24 0.19
N VAL A 163 -13.67 9.23 -0.91
CA VAL A 163 -13.46 8.13 -1.88
C VAL A 163 -12.56 7.03 -1.30
N GLU A 164 -13.00 6.37 -0.23
CA GLU A 164 -12.28 5.27 0.43
C GLU A 164 -12.99 3.92 0.33
N ARG A 165 -13.71 3.69 -0.78
CA ARG A 165 -14.47 2.45 -1.03
C ARG A 165 -13.61 1.18 -0.91
N VAL A 166 -12.38 1.21 -1.43
CA VAL A 166 -11.43 0.11 -1.30
C VAL A 166 -11.11 -0.18 0.18
N ALA A 167 -11.04 0.83 1.02
CA ALA A 167 -10.79 0.64 2.45
C ALA A 167 -11.97 -0.04 3.15
N ILE A 168 -13.21 0.30 2.76
CA ILE A 168 -14.43 -0.35 3.23
C ILE A 168 -14.49 -1.81 2.77
N GLU A 169 -14.07 -2.12 1.54
CA GLU A 169 -14.00 -3.49 1.05
C GLU A 169 -12.99 -4.34 1.84
N LEU A 170 -11.88 -3.73 2.26
CA LEU A 170 -10.83 -4.38 3.06
C LEU A 170 -11.05 -4.31 4.58
N ARG A 171 -12.18 -3.79 5.05
CA ARG A 171 -12.43 -3.52 6.48
C ARG A 171 -12.24 -4.73 7.39
N HIS A 172 -12.51 -5.95 6.91
CA HIS A 172 -12.38 -7.17 7.70
C HIS A 172 -10.93 -7.50 8.09
N HIS A 173 -9.93 -6.98 7.38
CA HIS A 173 -8.53 -7.15 7.79
C HIS A 173 -8.20 -6.40 9.09
N MET A 174 -8.92 -5.31 9.35
CA MET A 174 -8.79 -4.45 10.53
C MET A 174 -9.82 -4.75 11.61
N GLY A 175 -11.03 -5.16 11.21
CA GLY A 175 -12.20 -5.23 12.06
C GLY A 175 -13.05 -3.96 11.92
N ALA A 176 -14.35 -4.13 11.68
CA ALA A 176 -15.27 -3.00 11.53
C ALA A 176 -15.36 -2.14 12.80
N ASP A 177 -15.09 -2.71 13.97
CA ASP A 177 -15.12 -2.03 15.27
C ASP A 177 -13.98 -1.00 15.45
N HIS A 178 -12.98 -0.99 14.56
CA HIS A 178 -11.80 -0.12 14.64
C HIS A 178 -11.79 1.00 13.58
N ILE A 179 -12.93 1.23 12.91
CA ILE A 179 -13.05 2.18 11.81
C ILE A 179 -14.12 3.21 12.15
N MET A 180 -13.84 4.49 11.95
CA MET A 180 -14.79 5.58 12.22
C MET A 180 -14.96 6.46 10.99
N PHE A 181 -16.20 6.75 10.60
CA PHE A 181 -16.47 7.74 9.58
C PHE A 181 -16.16 9.14 10.09
N ALA A 182 -15.50 9.95 9.28
CA ALA A 182 -15.24 11.35 9.56
C ALA A 182 -15.60 12.21 8.35
N THR A 183 -16.10 13.42 8.60
CA THR A 183 -16.46 14.38 7.53
C THR A 183 -15.32 15.32 7.18
N ASP A 184 -14.40 15.55 8.11
CA ASP A 184 -13.28 16.48 7.98
C ASP A 184 -13.70 17.93 7.64
N PHE A 185 -14.88 18.33 8.12
CA PHE A 185 -15.37 19.69 7.90
C PHE A 185 -14.52 20.72 8.68
N PRO A 186 -14.15 21.87 8.10
CA PRO A 186 -14.56 22.42 6.80
C PRO A 186 -13.49 22.31 5.70
N HIS A 187 -12.64 21.29 5.74
CA HIS A 187 -11.53 21.18 4.79
C HIS A 187 -12.00 21.10 3.34
N ILE A 188 -11.12 21.46 2.39
CA ILE A 188 -11.45 21.44 0.95
C ILE A 188 -11.78 20.04 0.43
N GLU A 189 -11.20 19.03 1.07
CA GLU A 189 -11.45 17.61 0.82
C GLU A 189 -12.81 17.15 1.35
N CYS A 190 -13.47 17.91 2.23
CA CYS A 190 -14.74 17.50 2.83
C CYS A 190 -15.89 17.45 1.82
N ASP A 191 -16.81 16.52 2.03
CA ASP A 191 -17.97 16.33 1.15
C ASP A 191 -19.12 17.30 1.48
N TRP A 192 -18.95 18.25 2.40
CA TRP A 192 -20.00 19.20 2.77
C TRP A 192 -20.38 20.11 1.59
N PRO A 193 -21.68 20.40 1.35
CA PRO A 193 -22.86 20.02 2.13
C PRO A 193 -23.47 18.65 1.72
N ASN A 194 -22.80 17.89 0.86
CA ASN A 194 -23.27 16.64 0.27
C ASN A 194 -22.83 15.36 1.02
N THR A 195 -22.47 15.46 2.31
CA THR A 195 -21.92 14.33 3.10
C THR A 195 -22.78 13.07 3.01
N ARG A 196 -24.11 13.19 3.09
CA ARG A 196 -25.02 12.04 3.13
C ARG A 196 -24.99 11.20 1.84
N PRO A 197 -25.22 11.77 0.63
CA PRO A 197 -25.07 11.01 -0.62
C PRO A 197 -23.70 10.33 -0.81
N PHE A 198 -22.61 10.94 -0.33
CA PHE A 198 -21.28 10.32 -0.41
C PHE A 198 -21.13 9.15 0.57
N ALA A 199 -21.60 9.30 1.81
CA ALA A 199 -21.61 8.23 2.79
C ALA A 199 -22.45 7.03 2.31
N GLU A 200 -23.63 7.26 1.75
CA GLU A 200 -24.48 6.19 1.19
C GLU A 200 -23.77 5.40 0.10
N ARG A 201 -23.03 6.07 -0.81
CA ARG A 201 -22.21 5.38 -1.83
C ARG A 201 -21.03 4.63 -1.22
N LEU A 202 -20.37 5.21 -0.22
CA LEU A 202 -19.24 4.60 0.46
C LEU A 202 -19.64 3.28 1.13
N PHE A 203 -20.79 3.26 1.79
CA PHE A 203 -21.33 2.11 2.52
C PHE A 203 -22.25 1.19 1.70
N ALA A 204 -22.46 1.47 0.41
CA ALA A 204 -23.34 0.65 -0.42
C ALA A 204 -22.87 -0.82 -0.47
N GLY A 205 -23.69 -1.75 0.03
CA GLY A 205 -23.39 -3.17 0.13
C GLY A 205 -22.72 -3.61 1.43
N VAL A 206 -22.50 -2.70 2.38
CA VAL A 206 -22.07 -3.02 3.74
C VAL A 206 -23.30 -3.41 4.57
N PRO A 207 -23.25 -4.51 5.35
CA PRO A 207 -24.31 -4.86 6.30
C PRO A 207 -24.66 -3.70 7.24
N ALA A 208 -25.94 -3.55 7.57
CA ALA A 208 -26.43 -2.39 8.32
C ALA A 208 -25.77 -2.24 9.71
N ASP A 209 -25.48 -3.35 10.38
CA ASP A 209 -24.81 -3.39 11.68
C ASP A 209 -23.36 -2.89 11.58
N GLU A 210 -22.61 -3.33 10.56
CA GLU A 210 -21.25 -2.84 10.32
C GLU A 210 -21.24 -1.38 9.86
N ALA A 211 -22.18 -0.99 8.98
CA ALA A 211 -22.33 0.39 8.55
C ALA A 211 -22.62 1.31 9.73
N PHE A 212 -23.48 0.90 10.66
CA PHE A 212 -23.77 1.66 11.88
C PHE A 212 -22.56 1.78 12.79
N LYS A 213 -21.83 0.67 13.03
CA LYS A 213 -20.58 0.70 13.81
C LYS A 213 -19.61 1.74 13.27
N ILE A 214 -19.37 1.71 11.95
CA ILE A 214 -18.42 2.61 11.30
C ILE A 214 -18.94 4.06 11.28
N ALA A 215 -20.22 4.27 10.97
CA ALA A 215 -20.79 5.60 10.82
C ALA A 215 -20.97 6.35 12.16
N ALA A 216 -21.23 5.64 13.26
CA ALA A 216 -21.50 6.26 14.54
C ALA A 216 -21.09 5.43 15.77
N GLY A 217 -21.38 4.12 15.78
CA GLY A 217 -21.27 3.29 16.99
C GLY A 217 -19.87 3.30 17.62
N ASN A 218 -18.83 3.14 16.81
CA ASN A 218 -17.45 3.12 17.28
C ASN A 218 -17.03 4.48 17.87
N MET A 219 -17.46 5.58 17.27
CA MET A 219 -17.16 6.92 17.75
C MET A 219 -17.84 7.19 19.10
N LEU A 220 -19.10 6.79 19.25
CA LEU A 220 -19.82 6.90 20.51
C LEU A 220 -19.07 6.17 21.62
N SER A 221 -18.64 4.93 21.35
CA SER A 221 -17.92 4.11 22.34
C SER A 221 -16.54 4.66 22.69
N PHE A 222 -15.75 5.02 21.68
CA PHE A 222 -14.37 5.49 21.90
C PHE A 222 -14.32 6.79 22.71
N PHE A 223 -15.23 7.73 22.44
CA PHE A 223 -15.30 9.01 23.14
C PHE A 223 -16.24 9.00 24.35
N ARG A 224 -16.86 7.86 24.67
CA ARG A 224 -17.79 7.68 25.81
C ARG A 224 -18.99 8.63 25.74
N LEU A 225 -19.63 8.68 24.57
CA LEU A 225 -20.74 9.59 24.26
C LEU A 225 -22.11 8.90 24.25
N GLU A 226 -22.19 7.62 24.61
CA GLU A 226 -23.42 6.84 24.59
C GLU A 226 -24.52 7.47 25.46
N ASP A 227 -24.14 7.99 26.63
CA ASP A 227 -25.06 8.63 27.58
C ASP A 227 -25.35 10.10 27.25
N ALA A 228 -24.60 10.70 26.33
CA ALA A 228 -24.81 12.08 25.91
C ALA A 228 -26.15 12.20 25.16
N PRO A 229 -26.80 13.39 25.15
CA PRO A 229 -28.07 13.58 24.43
C PRO A 229 -28.01 13.18 22.95
N VAL A 230 -26.86 13.40 22.29
CA VAL A 230 -26.63 12.97 20.90
C VAL A 230 -26.49 11.46 20.79
N GLY A 231 -25.77 10.80 21.70
CA GLY A 231 -25.60 9.35 21.70
C GLY A 231 -26.92 8.62 21.91
N LYS A 232 -27.71 9.04 22.90
CA LYS A 232 -29.05 8.49 23.16
C LYS A 232 -29.97 8.60 21.95
N ARG A 233 -29.93 9.73 21.23
CA ARG A 233 -30.73 9.94 20.01
C ARG A 233 -30.30 8.97 18.90
N VAL A 234 -29.00 8.91 18.61
CA VAL A 234 -28.45 8.06 17.55
C VAL A 234 -28.71 6.57 17.84
N LEU A 235 -28.53 6.14 19.09
CA LEU A 235 -28.78 4.76 19.50
C LEU A 235 -30.26 4.38 19.42
N ALA A 236 -31.18 5.30 19.75
CA ALA A 236 -32.61 5.08 19.62
C ALA A 236 -33.04 4.90 18.16
N GLU A 237 -32.42 5.65 17.24
CA GLU A 237 -32.69 5.56 15.79
C GLU A 237 -32.12 4.28 15.15
N SER A 238 -31.15 3.61 15.79
CA SER A 238 -30.54 2.37 15.27
C SER A 238 -31.28 1.06 15.61
N ILE A 239 -32.29 1.13 16.50
CA ILE A 239 -33.06 -0.04 16.97
C ILE A 239 -34.35 -0.24 16.14
N VAL A 240 -34.64 0.69 15.22
CA VAL A 240 -35.81 0.69 14.34
C VAL A 240 -35.42 0.30 12.92
#